data_AF-A0A8K2A1C8-F1
#
_entry.id   AF-A0A8K2A1C8-F1
#
_cell.length_a   1.000
_cell.length_b   1.000
_cell.length_c   1.000
_cell.angle_alpha   90.00
_cell.angle_beta   90.00
_cell.angle_gamma   90.00
#
_symmetry.space_group_name_H-M   'P 1'
#
loop_
_entity.id
_entity.type
_entity.pdbx_description
1 polymer ?
#
loop_
_entity_poly.entity_id
_entity_poly.type
_entity_poly.pdbx_seq_one_letter_code
_entity_poly.pdbx_strand_id
1 'polypeptide(L)'
;MLLVSIFVAPLAATIIQLGISRTREYAADAGAAHLTGNARARARGLQRLESSAAQLPLAGNPAFDPLLIMHGAKSSFLSSLFSTHPSTRDRIQRLLTLEENNQGNTLGWSSF
;
A
#
# COMPACT_ATOMS: atom_id res chain seq x y z
N MET A 1 -34.12 -3.33 15.79
CA MET A 1 -33.11 -2.40 15.24
C MET A 1 -31.79 -2.46 16.00
N LEU A 2 -31.76 -2.30 17.33
CA LEU A 2 -30.54 -2.38 18.15
C LEU A 2 -29.72 -3.68 17.93
N LEU A 3 -30.37 -4.85 17.91
CA LEU A 3 -29.71 -6.15 17.68
C LEU A 3 -29.00 -6.25 16.32
N VAL A 4 -29.58 -5.71 15.27
CA VAL A 4 -28.96 -5.72 13.93
C VAL A 4 -27.75 -4.79 13.90
N SER A 5 -27.87 -3.60 14.52
CA SER A 5 -26.79 -2.62 14.58
C SER A 5 -25.54 -3.14 15.30
N ILE A 6 -25.68 -4.02 16.30
CA ILE A 6 -24.55 -4.62 17.03
C ILE A 6 -23.62 -5.44 16.11
N PHE A 7 -24.16 -6.09 15.08
CA PHE A 7 -23.36 -6.86 14.12
C PHE A 7 -22.94 -6.03 12.92
N VAL A 8 -23.82 -5.14 12.43
CA VAL A 8 -23.55 -4.34 11.23
C VAL A 8 -22.53 -3.23 11.50
N ALA A 9 -22.58 -2.58 12.67
CA ALA A 9 -21.70 -1.45 12.96
C ALA A 9 -20.20 -1.84 13.01
N PRO A 10 -19.77 -2.92 13.68
CA PRO A 10 -18.38 -3.37 13.63
C PRO A 10 -17.93 -3.74 12.22
N LEU A 11 -18.77 -4.41 11.43
CA LEU A 11 -18.45 -4.78 10.05
C LEU A 11 -18.29 -3.55 9.15
N ALA A 12 -19.18 -2.56 9.29
CA ALA A 12 -19.04 -1.30 8.56
C ALA A 12 -17.76 -0.55 8.99
N ALA A 13 -17.47 -0.51 10.29
CA ALA A 13 -16.27 0.11 10.83
C ALA A 13 -14.98 -0.54 10.30
N THR A 14 -14.91 -1.88 10.21
CA THR A 14 -13.73 -2.56 9.66
C THR A 14 -13.51 -2.23 8.20
N ILE A 15 -14.56 -2.22 7.38
CA ILE A 15 -14.47 -1.84 5.95
C ILE A 15 -13.97 -0.41 5.80
N ILE A 16 -14.54 0.53 6.57
CA ILE A 16 -14.12 1.94 6.56
C ILE A 16 -12.66 2.06 6.99
N GLN A 17 -12.26 1.39 8.08
CA GLN A 17 -10.90 1.42 8.60
C GLN A 17 -9.89 0.87 7.58
N LEU A 18 -10.21 -0.23 6.91
CA LEU A 18 -9.38 -0.79 5.82
C LEU A 18 -9.28 0.19 4.64
N GLY A 19 -10.37 0.86 4.27
CA GLY A 19 -10.38 1.89 3.23
C GLY A 19 -9.51 3.10 3.57
N ILE A 20 -9.60 3.61 4.81
CA ILE A 20 -8.77 4.72 5.30
C ILE A 20 -7.29 4.32 5.31
N SER A 21 -6.97 3.10 5.79
CA SER A 21 -5.59 2.59 5.82
C SER A 21 -4.97 2.56 4.42
N ARG A 22 -5.69 1.99 3.44
CA ARG A 22 -5.22 1.94 2.05
C ARG A 22 -5.02 3.33 1.44
N THR A 23 -5.94 4.25 1.71
CA THR A 23 -5.84 5.64 1.23
C THR A 23 -4.61 6.35 1.81
N ARG A 24 -4.32 6.15 3.10
CA ARG A 24 -3.13 6.70 3.75
C ARG A 24 -1.83 6.16 3.15
N GLU A 25 -1.75 4.87 2.83
CA GLU A 25 -0.58 4.28 2.17
C GLU A 25 -0.31 4.89 0.80
N TYR A 26 -1.35 5.06 -0.03
CA TYR A 26 -1.19 5.70 -1.34
C TYR A 26 -0.79 7.17 -1.23
N ALA A 27 -1.34 7.90 -0.26
CA ALA A 27 -0.95 9.28 0.01
C ALA A 27 0.50 9.38 0.48
N ALA A 28 0.95 8.44 1.32
CA ALA A 28 2.34 8.38 1.77
C ALA A 28 3.32 8.10 0.61
N ASP A 29 2.98 7.18 -0.29
CA ASP A 29 3.80 6.89 -1.47
C ASP A 29 3.86 8.07 -2.45
N ALA A 30 2.71 8.71 -2.71
CA ALA A 30 2.66 9.91 -3.55
C ALA A 30 3.46 11.07 -2.93
N GLY A 31 3.32 11.28 -1.61
CA GLY A 31 4.09 12.26 -0.86
C GLY A 31 5.59 11.99 -0.94
N ALA A 32 6.02 10.74 -0.75
CA ALA A 32 7.43 10.36 -0.89
C ALA A 32 7.95 10.56 -2.31
N ALA A 33 7.17 10.23 -3.33
CA ALA A 33 7.51 10.46 -4.74
C ALA A 33 7.66 11.96 -5.05
N HIS A 34 6.76 12.78 -4.52
CA HIS A 34 6.81 14.23 -4.67
C HIS A 34 8.04 14.84 -3.97
N LEU A 35 8.29 14.47 -2.71
CA LEU A 35 9.43 14.97 -1.92
C LEU A 35 10.78 14.59 -2.53
N THR A 36 10.88 13.40 -3.13
CA THR A 36 12.13 12.91 -3.75
C THR A 36 12.25 13.27 -5.24
N GLY A 37 11.17 13.76 -5.85
CA GLY A 37 11.08 13.97 -7.30
C GLY A 37 11.22 12.69 -8.13
N ASN A 38 11.12 11.49 -7.53
CA ASN A 38 11.42 10.23 -8.20
C ASN A 38 10.50 9.08 -7.77
N ALA A 39 9.31 9.04 -8.37
CA ALA A 39 8.34 7.96 -8.13
C ALA A 39 8.89 6.57 -8.50
N ARG A 40 9.66 6.46 -9.59
CA ARG A 40 10.33 5.24 -10.05
C ARG A 40 11.30 4.67 -9.01
N ALA A 41 12.06 5.52 -8.32
CA ALA A 41 12.96 5.11 -7.25
C ALA A 41 12.18 4.55 -6.06
N ARG A 42 11.06 5.18 -5.70
CA ARG A 42 10.15 4.67 -4.67
C ARG A 42 9.57 3.30 -5.04
N ALA A 43 9.15 3.12 -6.30
CA ALA A 43 8.65 1.85 -6.81
C ALA A 43 9.71 0.74 -6.75
N ARG A 44 10.96 1.02 -7.16
CA ARG A 44 12.08 0.07 -7.03
C ARG A 44 12.38 -0.28 -5.57
N GLY A 45 12.28 0.69 -4.66
CA GLY A 45 12.42 0.47 -3.23
C GLY A 45 11.39 -0.54 -2.70
N LEU A 46 10.12 -0.39 -3.10
CA LEU A 46 9.06 -1.34 -2.74
C LEU A 46 9.31 -2.74 -3.31
N GLN A 47 9.77 -2.86 -4.56
CA GLN A 47 10.15 -4.15 -5.15
C GLN A 47 11.28 -4.82 -4.38
N ARG A 48 12.31 -4.04 -4.02
CA ARG A 48 13.45 -4.55 -3.24
C ARG A 48 12.97 -5.06 -1.89
N LEU A 49 12.16 -4.28 -1.20
CA LEU A 49 11.55 -4.65 0.07
C LEU A 49 10.78 -5.98 -0.03
N GLU A 50 9.85 -6.10 -0.98
CA GLU A 50 9.08 -7.33 -1.19
C GLU A 50 9.97 -8.54 -1.50
N SER A 51 10.99 -8.35 -2.36
CA SER A 51 11.94 -9.40 -2.70
C SER A 51 12.78 -9.85 -1.49
N SER A 52 13.22 -8.91 -0.65
CA SER A 52 13.96 -9.21 0.57
C SER A 52 13.11 -9.94 1.61
N ALA A 53 11.84 -9.54 1.77
CA ALA A 53 10.90 -10.23 2.66
C ALA A 53 10.63 -11.68 2.22
N ALA A 54 10.59 -11.93 0.91
CA ALA A 54 10.41 -13.28 0.36
C ALA A 54 11.65 -14.17 0.53
N GLN A 55 12.86 -13.59 0.44
CA GLN A 55 14.12 -14.32 0.55
C GLN A 55 14.50 -14.65 1.99
N LEU A 56 14.21 -13.76 2.93
CA LEU A 56 14.54 -13.91 4.34
C LEU A 56 13.26 -13.78 5.19
N PRO A 57 12.36 -14.78 5.15
CA PRO A 57 11.17 -14.76 5.99
C PRO A 57 11.60 -14.76 7.45
N LEU A 58 11.23 -13.71 8.18
CA LEU A 58 11.45 -13.65 9.62
C LEU A 58 10.62 -14.75 10.27
N ALA A 59 11.30 -15.75 10.84
CA ALA A 59 10.70 -16.69 11.79
C ALA A 59 10.51 -15.96 13.13
N GLY A 60 9.64 -14.96 13.14
CA GLY A 60 9.37 -14.10 14.28
C GLY A 60 8.40 -14.74 15.27
N ASN A 61 8.51 -14.34 16.54
CA ASN A 61 7.44 -14.59 17.49
C ASN A 61 6.18 -13.83 17.01
N PRO A 62 5.01 -14.51 16.85
CA PRO A 62 3.77 -13.87 16.40
C PRO A 62 3.36 -12.65 17.24
N ALA A 63 3.83 -12.55 18.49
CA ALA A 63 3.60 -11.39 19.34
C ALA A 63 4.20 -10.09 18.77
N PHE A 64 5.20 -10.17 17.89
CA PHE A 64 5.84 -9.02 17.26
C PHE A 64 5.36 -8.75 15.83
N ASP A 65 4.44 -9.57 15.29
CA ASP A 65 3.86 -9.37 13.95
C ASP A 65 3.32 -7.94 13.75
N PRO A 66 2.62 -7.30 14.72
CA PRO A 66 2.16 -5.92 14.57
C PRO A 66 3.27 -4.86 14.42
N LEU A 67 4.53 -5.20 14.75
CA LEU A 67 5.69 -4.32 14.64
C LEU A 67 6.46 -4.51 13.33
N LEU A 68 6.13 -5.53 12.54
CA LEU A 68 6.84 -5.84 11.30
C LEU A 68 6.40 -4.88 10.19
N ILE A 69 7.40 -4.28 9.52
CA ILE A 69 7.18 -3.41 8.35
C ILE A 69 6.67 -4.24 7.16
N MET A 70 7.07 -5.52 7.07
CA MET A 70 6.62 -6.45 6.04
C MET A 70 6.46 -7.86 6.60
N HIS A 71 5.38 -8.53 6.20
CA HIS A 71 5.16 -9.94 6.48
C HIS A 71 5.61 -10.77 5.29
N GLY A 72 6.56 -11.69 5.52
CA GLY A 72 7.02 -12.65 4.50
C GLY A 72 6.06 -13.82 4.25
N ALA A 73 4.93 -13.89 4.97
CA ALA A 73 3.93 -14.93 4.78
C ALA A 73 3.29 -14.82 3.39
N LYS A 74 3.19 -15.94 2.67
CA LYS A 74 2.58 -15.99 1.33
C LYS A 74 1.17 -15.39 1.36
N SER A 75 0.97 -14.31 0.62
CA SER A 75 -0.35 -13.71 0.42
C SER A 75 -1.26 -14.70 -0.31
N SER A 76 -2.21 -15.29 0.40
CA SER A 76 -3.36 -15.98 -0.18
C SER A 76 -4.42 -14.95 -0.62
N PHE A 77 -5.29 -15.30 -1.57
CA PHE A 77 -6.43 -14.45 -1.95
C PHE A 77 -7.31 -14.10 -0.74
N LEU A 78 -7.44 -15.01 0.24
CA LEU A 78 -8.17 -14.72 1.47
C LEU A 78 -7.41 -13.76 2.39
N SER A 79 -6.08 -13.79 2.42
CA SER A 79 -5.30 -12.86 3.25
C SER A 79 -5.25 -11.45 2.65
N SER A 80 -5.37 -11.30 1.33
CA SER A 80 -5.43 -9.98 0.68
C SER A 80 -6.72 -9.22 0.99
N LEU A 81 -7.82 -9.93 1.26
CA LEU A 81 -9.10 -9.35 1.68
C LEU A 81 -9.03 -8.75 3.10
N PHE A 82 -8.23 -9.34 3.98
CA PHE A 82 -8.00 -8.84 5.35
C PHE A 82 -6.69 -8.05 5.50
N SER A 83 -5.98 -7.80 4.39
CA SER A 83 -4.74 -7.02 4.43
C SER A 83 -5.05 -5.55 4.76
N THR A 84 -4.40 -5.06 5.81
CA THR A 84 -4.46 -3.67 6.27
C THR A 84 -3.77 -2.69 5.33
N HIS A 85 -2.97 -3.19 4.38
CA HIS A 85 -2.27 -2.43 3.35
C HIS A 85 -2.66 -2.91 1.94
N PRO A 86 -2.62 -2.03 0.93
CA PRO A 86 -2.78 -2.45 -0.46
C PRO A 86 -1.57 -3.28 -0.90
N SER A 87 -1.74 -4.11 -1.93
CA SER A 87 -0.65 -4.96 -2.41
C SER A 87 0.53 -4.13 -2.92
N THR A 88 1.74 -4.66 -2.80
CA THR A 88 2.95 -3.99 -3.30
C THR A 88 2.84 -3.66 -4.80
N ARG A 89 2.25 -4.59 -5.58
CA ARG A 89 1.97 -4.40 -7.00
C ARG A 89 1.08 -3.18 -7.26
N ASP A 90 -0.03 -3.03 -6.54
CA ASP A 90 -0.96 -1.90 -6.74
C ASP A 90 -0.28 -0.56 -6.42
N ARG A 91 0.55 -0.54 -5.38
CA ARG A 91 1.33 0.64 -4.99
C ARG A 91 2.35 1.02 -6.07
N ILE A 92 3.09 0.04 -6.60
CA ILE A 92 4.05 0.24 -7.70
C ILE A 92 3.32 0.79 -8.93
N GLN A 93 2.22 0.18 -9.33
CA GLN A 93 1.45 0.61 -10.49
C GLN A 93 1.02 2.08 -10.33
N ARG A 94 0.50 2.45 -9.16
CA ARG A 94 0.07 3.83 -8.89
C ARG A 94 1.23 4.82 -8.94
N LEU A 95 2.41 4.45 -8.44
CA LEU A 95 3.63 5.27 -8.53
C LEU A 95 4.09 5.48 -9.98
N LEU A 96 4.02 4.44 -10.81
CA LEU A 96 4.38 4.54 -12.23
C LEU A 96 3.39 5.43 -12.99
N THR A 97 2.09 5.31 -12.71
CA THR A 97 1.07 6.21 -13.27
C THR A 97 1.27 7.66 -12.82
N LEU A 98 1.64 7.90 -11.55
CA LEU A 98 1.98 9.24 -11.08
C LEU A 98 3.16 9.84 -11.85
N GLU A 99 4.17 9.04 -12.19
CA GLU A 99 5.33 9.51 -12.95
C GLU A 99 4.97 9.85 -14.40
N GLU A 100 4.19 9.00 -15.06
CA GLU A 100 3.69 9.23 -16.42
C GLU A 100 2.89 10.53 -16.50
N ASN A 101 1.98 10.75 -15.54
CA ASN A 101 1.19 11.97 -15.45
C ASN A 101 2.07 13.21 -15.27
N ASN A 102 3.13 13.12 -14.45
CA ASN A 102 4.05 14.23 -14.25
C ASN A 102 4.85 14.53 -15.53
N GLN A 103 5.28 13.52 -16.29
CA GLN A 103 5.96 13.70 -17.57
C GLN A 103 5.06 14.32 -18.63
N GLY A 104 3.81 13.85 -18.74
CA GLY A 104 2.81 14.43 -19.64
C GLY A 104 2.54 15.91 -19.34
N ASN A 105 2.47 16.27 -18.04
CA ASN A 105 2.38 17.66 -17.63
C ASN A 105 3.61 18.46 -18.09
N THR A 106 4.83 17.99 -17.84
CA THR A 106 6.06 18.71 -18.25
C THR A 106 6.18 18.93 -19.76
N LEU A 107 5.73 17.97 -20.58
CA LEU A 107 5.78 18.06 -22.05
C LEU A 107 4.70 19.00 -22.63
N GLY A 108 3.56 19.13 -21.93
CA GLY A 108 2.47 20.03 -22.33
C GLY A 108 2.81 21.52 -22.17
N TRP A 109 3.70 21.87 -21.23
CA TRP A 109 4.15 23.26 -21.03
C TRP A 109 5.35 23.64 -21.92
N SER A 110 6.09 22.68 -22.48
CA SER A 110 7.26 22.94 -23.34
C SER A 110 6.91 23.19 -24.82
N SER A 111 5.62 23.24 -25.17
CA SER A 111 5.10 23.44 -26.53
C SER A 111 4.49 24.83 -26.78
N PHE A 112 4.69 25.76 -25.83
CA PHE A 112 4.40 27.20 -25.95
C PHE A 112 5.71 27.99 -25.80
#